data_AF-A0A9W8I692-F1
#
_entry.id   AF-A0A9W8I692-F1
#
_cell.length_a   1.000
_cell.length_b   1.000
_cell.length_c   1.000
_cell.angle_alpha   90.00
_cell.angle_beta   90.00
_cell.angle_gamma   90.00
#
_symmetry.space_group_name_H-M   'P 1'
#
loop_
_entity.id
_entity.type
_entity.pdbx_description
1 polymer ?
#
loop_
_entity_poly.entity_id
_entity_poly.type
_entity_poly.pdbx_seq_one_letter_code
_entity_poly.pdbx_strand_id
1 'polypeptide(L)'
;MARENKPSIIFIDEVDSLCGSRSDNEADATRRIKTEFLVQMNGVGNDDTGVLVLGATNIPWTLDGAIRRRFEKRIYIPLPDMAARARMFQLHIGNTPCTLTQRDYRMLAERTEGYSGSDIAVIVRDALMQPIRKVQVATHFKRVRGPADRSNPDAASQPQREYWTPCSPGDPHAVEKTWKDVGSDDLWEPELTPTDFVKAVMNSRPTVNSKDLEKHIEFTNDFGQEG
;
A
#
# COMPACT_ATOMS: atom_id res chain seq x y z
N MET A 1 14.06 30.02 2.16
CA MET A 1 13.40 29.12 1.19
C MET A 1 11.90 28.97 1.42
N ALA A 2 11.39 28.24 2.42
CA ALA A 2 9.94 28.07 2.61
C ALA A 2 9.20 29.40 2.85
N ARG A 3 9.78 30.27 3.71
CA ARG A 3 9.26 31.62 3.98
C ARG A 3 9.29 32.56 2.76
N GLU A 4 10.16 32.31 1.79
CA GLU A 4 10.27 33.13 0.56
C GLU A 4 9.27 32.70 -0.52
N ASN A 5 8.81 31.44 -0.46
CA ASN A 5 7.91 30.84 -1.44
C ASN A 5 6.53 30.54 -0.83
N LYS A 6 5.97 31.50 -0.10
CA LYS A 6 4.63 31.35 0.49
C LYS A 6 3.55 31.37 -0.62
N PRO A 7 2.49 30.55 -0.53
CA PRO A 7 2.24 29.53 0.51
C PRO A 7 3.08 28.27 0.31
N SER A 8 3.64 27.71 1.39
CA SER A 8 4.46 26.49 1.33
C SER A 8 4.09 25.47 2.40
N ILE A 9 4.34 24.20 2.10
CA ILE A 9 4.14 23.08 3.03
C ILE A 9 5.50 22.40 3.24
N ILE A 10 5.87 22.19 4.49
CA ILE A 10 7.03 21.41 4.91
C ILE A 10 6.50 20.08 5.44
N PHE A 11 6.86 18.98 4.81
CA PHE A 11 6.53 17.64 5.28
C PHE A 11 7.77 16.96 5.86
N ILE A 12 7.63 16.41 7.08
CA ILE A 12 8.67 15.69 7.80
C ILE A 12 8.13 14.32 8.13
N ASP A 13 8.63 13.31 7.44
CA ASP A 13 8.33 11.92 7.76
C ASP A 13 9.18 11.44 8.94
N GLU A 14 8.67 10.47 9.69
CA GLU A 14 9.33 9.89 10.87
C GLU A 14 9.91 10.94 11.82
N VAL A 15 9.11 11.96 12.17
CA VAL A 15 9.57 13.12 12.96
C VAL A 15 10.14 12.69 14.32
N ASP A 16 9.73 11.55 14.85
CA ASP A 16 10.28 10.93 16.06
C ASP A 16 11.78 10.60 15.98
N SER A 17 12.30 10.27 14.80
CA SER A 17 13.74 10.02 14.58
C SER A 17 14.59 11.25 14.92
N LEU A 18 14.07 12.44 14.64
CA LEU A 18 14.71 13.72 14.92
C LEU A 18 14.28 14.30 16.27
N CYS A 19 13.10 13.96 16.77
CA CYS A 19 12.39 14.69 17.83
C CYS A 19 12.05 13.85 19.06
N GLY A 20 12.68 12.67 19.20
CA GLY A 20 12.48 11.80 20.36
C GLY A 20 12.87 12.42 21.70
N SER A 21 12.37 11.84 22.79
CA SER A 21 12.68 12.25 24.16
C SER A 21 14.18 12.21 24.43
N ARG A 22 14.68 13.19 25.19
CA ARG A 22 16.11 13.30 25.50
C ARG A 22 16.58 12.04 26.23
N SER A 23 17.58 11.37 25.65
CA SER A 23 18.32 10.31 26.33
C SER A 23 19.71 10.80 26.70
N ASP A 24 20.27 10.27 27.80
CA ASP A 24 21.60 10.66 28.28
C ASP A 24 22.70 10.32 27.26
N ASN A 25 22.45 9.34 26.37
CA ASN A 25 23.36 8.93 25.29
C ASN A 25 23.13 9.64 23.95
N GLU A 26 22.29 10.68 23.90
CA GLU A 26 22.02 11.40 22.67
C GLU A 26 23.22 12.28 22.25
N ALA A 27 23.63 12.19 20.97
CA ALA A 27 24.71 13.00 20.42
C ALA A 27 24.40 14.51 20.48
N ASP A 28 25.41 15.31 20.80
CA ASP A 28 25.27 16.77 20.90
C ASP A 28 24.81 17.42 19.58
N ALA A 29 25.16 16.81 18.43
CA ALA A 29 24.69 17.26 17.13
C ALA A 29 23.16 17.16 17.01
N THR A 30 22.56 16.04 17.43
CA THR A 30 21.10 15.83 17.42
C THR A 30 20.40 16.83 18.33
N ARG A 31 20.97 17.10 19.52
CA ARG A 31 20.44 18.13 20.44
C ARG A 31 20.42 19.51 19.79
N ARG A 32 21.49 19.91 19.09
CA ARG A 32 21.55 21.20 18.37
C ARG A 32 20.52 21.26 17.24
N ILE A 33 20.33 20.18 16.49
CA ILE A 33 19.31 20.09 15.43
C ILE A 33 17.91 20.24 16.02
N LYS A 34 17.58 19.55 17.12
CA LYS A 34 16.30 19.69 17.83
C LYS A 34 16.05 21.13 18.30
N THR A 35 17.07 21.76 18.88
CA THR A 35 16.97 23.16 19.32
C THR A 35 16.72 24.09 18.15
N GLU A 36 17.46 23.94 17.06
CA GLU A 36 17.29 24.77 15.87
C GLU A 36 15.89 24.58 15.26
N PHE A 37 15.42 23.34 15.17
CA PHE A 37 14.09 23.02 14.67
C PHE A 37 13.01 23.71 15.51
N LEU A 38 13.09 23.64 16.85
CA LEU A 38 12.16 24.32 17.75
C LEU A 38 12.23 25.85 17.63
N VAL A 39 13.41 26.43 17.43
CA VAL A 39 13.58 27.87 17.21
C VAL A 39 12.89 28.30 15.92
N GLN A 40 13.03 27.52 14.84
CA GLN A 40 12.37 27.81 13.57
C GLN A 40 10.84 27.71 13.67
N MET A 41 10.31 26.75 14.43
CA MET A 41 8.87 26.63 14.69
C MET A 41 8.30 27.77 15.55
N ASN A 42 9.14 28.48 16.30
CA ASN A 42 8.69 29.63 17.11
C ASN A 42 8.60 30.93 16.29
N GLY A 43 9.10 30.95 15.05
CA GLY A 43 9.06 32.16 14.22
C GLY A 43 9.83 33.35 14.79
N VAL A 44 10.85 33.14 15.62
CA VAL A 44 11.57 34.27 16.26
C VAL A 44 12.20 35.15 15.18
N GLY A 45 11.64 36.36 15.01
CA GLY A 45 12.11 37.37 14.07
C GLY A 45 11.53 37.29 12.65
N ASN A 46 10.62 36.36 12.34
CA ASN A 46 10.01 36.24 11.01
C ASN A 46 8.53 35.83 11.08
N ASP A 47 7.73 36.37 10.17
CA ASP A 47 6.34 35.97 9.98
C ASP A 47 6.27 34.56 9.37
N ASP A 48 5.67 33.60 10.09
CA ASP A 48 5.44 32.23 9.63
C ASP A 48 4.07 32.03 8.97
N THR A 49 3.24 33.08 8.83
CA THR A 49 1.97 32.93 8.11
C THR A 49 2.20 32.50 6.67
N GLY A 50 1.43 31.51 6.21
CA GLY A 50 1.58 30.92 4.88
C GLY A 50 2.60 29.77 4.79
N VAL A 51 3.20 29.34 5.90
CA VAL A 51 3.99 28.09 5.96
C VAL A 51 3.29 27.08 6.86
N LEU A 52 2.95 25.90 6.33
CA LEU A 52 2.37 24.79 7.08
C LEU A 52 3.41 23.70 7.31
N VAL A 53 3.59 23.25 8.54
CA VAL A 53 4.46 22.11 8.88
C VAL A 53 3.60 20.89 9.17
N LEU A 54 3.84 19.81 8.43
CA LEU A 54 3.22 18.50 8.61
C LEU A 54 4.29 17.51 9.07
N GLY A 55 4.06 16.87 10.22
CA GLY A 55 4.91 15.79 10.74
C GLY A 55 4.16 14.47 10.76
N ALA A 56 4.80 13.39 10.33
CA ALA A 56 4.28 12.03 10.44
C ALA A 56 5.13 11.21 11.43
N THR A 57 4.47 10.36 12.22
CA THR A 57 5.14 9.47 13.19
C THR A 57 4.27 8.25 13.49
N ASN A 58 4.91 7.10 13.67
CA ASN A 58 4.27 5.88 14.14
C ASN A 58 4.39 5.67 15.66
N ILE A 59 5.21 6.47 16.36
CA ILE A 59 5.51 6.29 17.80
C ILE A 59 5.39 7.62 18.56
N PRO A 60 4.21 8.26 18.56
CA PRO A 60 4.04 9.63 19.04
C PRO A 60 4.33 9.82 20.54
N TRP A 61 4.24 8.76 21.35
CA TRP A 61 4.62 8.76 22.78
C TRP A 61 6.11 8.97 23.02
N THR A 62 6.97 8.72 22.03
CA THR A 62 8.41 8.95 22.15
C THR A 62 8.80 10.41 21.93
N LEU A 63 7.93 11.22 21.34
CA LEU A 63 8.22 12.62 21.02
C LEU A 63 8.47 13.45 22.27
N ASP A 64 9.49 14.30 22.19
CA ASP A 64 9.81 15.26 23.24
C ASP A 64 8.60 16.19 23.51
N GLY A 65 8.32 16.42 24.79
CA GLY A 65 7.18 17.22 25.21
C GLY A 65 7.18 18.66 24.67
N ALA A 66 8.34 19.26 24.41
CA ALA A 66 8.44 20.59 23.81
C ALA A 66 8.03 20.56 22.33
N ILE A 67 8.46 19.56 21.58
CA ILE A 67 8.14 19.41 20.15
C ILE A 67 6.67 19.06 19.98
N ARG A 68 6.16 18.12 20.80
CA ARG A 68 4.74 17.78 20.83
C ARG A 68 3.85 19.02 21.03
N ARG A 69 4.23 19.96 21.89
CA ARG A 69 3.51 21.23 22.11
C ARG A 69 3.53 22.18 20.90
N ARG A 70 4.50 22.06 19.99
CA ARG A 70 4.57 22.86 18.75
C ARG A 70 3.75 22.29 17.61
N PHE A 71 3.42 21.01 17.66
CA PHE A 71 2.36 20.43 16.86
C PHE A 71 1.01 20.65 17.55
N GLU A 72 0.41 21.81 17.29
CA GLU A 72 -0.86 22.25 17.90
C GLU A 72 -2.03 21.36 17.47
N LYS A 73 -2.08 20.99 16.19
CA LYS A 73 -3.06 20.06 15.62
C LYS A 73 -2.46 18.67 15.46
N ARG A 74 -3.15 17.65 15.99
CA ARG A 74 -2.71 16.26 15.97
C ARG A 74 -3.86 15.39 15.50
N ILE A 75 -3.72 14.82 14.31
CA ILE A 75 -4.76 14.01 13.67
C ILE A 75 -4.35 12.56 13.77
N TYR A 76 -5.16 11.73 14.42
CA TYR A 76 -4.97 10.29 14.43
C TYR A 76 -5.45 9.69 13.12
N ILE A 77 -4.60 8.87 12.48
CA ILE A 77 -4.93 8.14 11.26
C ILE A 77 -5.19 6.67 11.65
N PRO A 78 -6.46 6.23 11.75
CA PRO A 78 -6.77 4.86 12.15
C PRO A 78 -6.50 3.85 11.02
N LEU A 79 -6.52 2.57 11.38
CA LEU A 79 -6.59 1.48 10.41
C LEU A 79 -7.85 1.61 9.54
N PRO A 80 -7.79 1.21 8.24
CA PRO A 80 -8.91 1.34 7.33
C PRO A 80 -10.10 0.48 7.75
N ASP A 81 -11.30 1.04 7.62
CA ASP A 81 -12.56 0.30 7.80
C ASP A 81 -12.83 -0.68 6.64
N MET A 82 -13.88 -1.48 6.76
CA MET A 82 -14.22 -2.49 5.74
C MET A 82 -14.43 -1.88 4.34
N ALA A 83 -15.07 -0.72 4.24
CA ALA A 83 -15.34 -0.08 2.97
C ALA A 83 -14.04 0.46 2.32
N ALA A 84 -13.17 1.07 3.12
CA ALA A 84 -11.85 1.52 2.72
C ALA A 84 -10.98 0.36 2.27
N ARG A 85 -10.95 -0.76 3.01
CA ARG A 85 -10.20 -1.97 2.60
C ARG A 85 -10.69 -2.53 1.27
N ALA A 86 -12.00 -2.64 1.06
CA ALA A 86 -12.57 -3.09 -0.21
C ALA A 86 -12.14 -2.18 -1.38
N ARG A 87 -12.14 -0.85 -1.16
CA ARG A 87 -11.66 0.13 -2.14
C ARG A 87 -10.15 0.04 -2.36
N MET A 88 -9.36 -0.22 -1.33
CA MET A 88 -7.91 -0.41 -1.45
C MET A 88 -7.58 -1.63 -2.31
N PHE A 89 -8.30 -2.75 -2.16
CA PHE A 89 -8.16 -3.90 -3.07
C PHE A 89 -8.41 -3.50 -4.52
N GLN A 90 -9.51 -2.79 -4.80
CA GLN A 90 -9.82 -2.31 -6.16
C GLN A 90 -8.72 -1.39 -6.71
N LEU A 91 -8.26 -0.44 -5.89
CA LEU A 91 -7.24 0.53 -6.26
C LEU A 91 -5.89 -0.14 -6.57
N HIS A 92 -5.47 -1.11 -5.76
CA HIS A 92 -4.19 -1.78 -5.95
C HIS A 92 -4.19 -2.80 -7.10
N ILE A 93 -5.35 -3.37 -7.47
CA ILE A 93 -5.47 -4.19 -8.68
C ILE A 93 -5.40 -3.31 -9.94
N GLY A 94 -5.98 -2.11 -9.87
CA GLY A 94 -5.98 -1.14 -10.96
C GLY A 94 -6.70 -1.69 -12.19
N ASN A 95 -6.06 -1.58 -13.36
CA ASN A 95 -6.60 -2.03 -14.64
C ASN A 95 -6.22 -3.48 -14.98
N THR A 96 -5.61 -4.22 -14.05
CA THR A 96 -5.23 -5.61 -14.29
C THR A 96 -6.49 -6.46 -14.50
N PRO A 97 -6.63 -7.18 -15.63
CA PRO A 97 -7.78 -8.04 -15.86
C PRO A 97 -7.93 -9.07 -14.74
N CYS A 98 -9.10 -9.07 -14.10
CA CYS A 98 -9.43 -10.01 -13.05
C CYS A 98 -10.91 -10.37 -13.08
N THR A 99 -11.23 -11.54 -12.53
CA THR A 99 -12.60 -12.06 -12.46
C THR A 99 -13.34 -11.63 -11.18
N LEU A 100 -12.79 -10.67 -10.43
CA LEU A 100 -13.35 -10.25 -9.15
C LEU A 100 -14.62 -9.41 -9.35
N THR A 101 -15.66 -9.78 -8.63
CA THR A 101 -16.92 -9.05 -8.54
C THR A 101 -16.94 -8.10 -7.33
N GLN A 102 -17.92 -7.20 -7.26
CA GLN A 102 -18.11 -6.33 -6.09
C GLN A 102 -18.31 -7.13 -4.78
N ARG A 103 -18.87 -8.35 -4.88
CA ARG A 103 -19.04 -9.26 -3.73
C ARG A 103 -17.70 -9.79 -3.25
N ASP A 104 -16.77 -10.09 -4.16
CA ASP A 104 -15.44 -10.60 -3.81
C ASP A 104 -14.62 -9.54 -3.07
N TYR A 105 -14.68 -8.28 -3.49
CA TYR A 105 -14.03 -7.19 -2.78
C TYR A 105 -14.52 -7.01 -1.33
N ARG A 106 -15.83 -7.16 -1.10
CA ARG A 106 -16.40 -7.14 0.26
C ARG A 106 -15.92 -8.32 1.09
N MET A 107 -15.92 -9.53 0.51
CA MET A 107 -15.44 -10.73 1.17
C MET A 107 -13.94 -10.63 1.55
N LEU A 108 -13.10 -10.08 0.67
CA LEU A 108 -11.68 -9.84 0.97
C LEU A 108 -11.51 -8.80 2.09
N ALA A 109 -12.33 -7.75 2.09
CA ALA A 109 -12.32 -6.74 3.16
C ALA A 109 -12.75 -7.30 4.52
N GLU A 110 -13.76 -8.17 4.55
CA GLU A 110 -14.19 -8.89 5.76
C GLU A 110 -13.07 -9.77 6.32
N ARG A 111 -12.29 -10.44 5.45
CA ARG A 111 -11.18 -11.31 5.85
C ARG A 111 -9.90 -10.58 6.25
N THR A 112 -9.84 -9.26 6.08
CA THR A 112 -8.65 -8.43 6.33
C THR A 112 -8.89 -7.40 7.42
N GLU A 113 -9.73 -7.71 8.40
CA GLU A 113 -9.87 -6.90 9.60
C GLU A 113 -8.52 -6.74 10.33
N GLY A 114 -8.20 -5.50 10.71
CA GLY A 114 -6.92 -5.15 11.35
C GLY A 114 -5.73 -4.97 10.40
N TYR A 115 -5.92 -5.15 9.09
CA TYR A 115 -4.84 -4.94 8.11
C TYR A 115 -4.67 -3.45 7.79
N SER A 116 -3.43 -3.02 7.67
CA SER A 116 -3.07 -1.69 7.18
C SER A 116 -3.18 -1.60 5.64
N GLY A 117 -3.16 -0.39 5.10
CA GLY A 117 -3.09 -0.20 3.64
C GLY A 117 -1.84 -0.85 3.03
N SER A 118 -0.71 -0.81 3.74
CA SER A 118 0.53 -1.48 3.34
C SER A 118 0.38 -3.00 3.26
N ASP A 119 -0.32 -3.61 4.23
CA ASP A 119 -0.56 -5.06 4.22
C ASP A 119 -1.43 -5.47 3.02
N ILE A 120 -2.48 -4.70 2.72
CA ILE A 120 -3.35 -4.94 1.56
C ILE A 120 -2.56 -4.81 0.26
N ALA A 121 -1.69 -3.80 0.15
CA ALA A 121 -0.83 -3.64 -1.03
C ALA A 121 0.09 -4.85 -1.24
N VAL A 122 0.63 -5.44 -0.17
CA VAL A 122 1.45 -6.65 -0.22
C VAL A 122 0.61 -7.87 -0.65
N ILE A 123 -0.58 -8.05 -0.07
CA ILE A 123 -1.51 -9.12 -0.46
C ILE A 123 -1.84 -9.05 -1.95
N VAL A 124 -2.21 -7.87 -2.44
CA VAL A 124 -2.55 -7.68 -3.85
C VAL A 124 -1.34 -7.98 -4.72
N ARG A 125 -0.16 -7.48 -4.36
CA ARG A 125 1.08 -7.77 -5.11
C ARG A 125 1.38 -9.27 -5.18
N ASP A 126 1.19 -10.02 -4.09
CA ASP A 126 1.37 -11.47 -4.10
C ASP A 126 0.33 -12.19 -4.98
N ALA A 127 -0.93 -11.73 -4.95
CA ALA A 127 -1.98 -12.24 -5.82
C ALA A 127 -1.69 -11.96 -7.31
N LEU A 128 -1.21 -10.76 -7.64
CA LEU A 128 -0.80 -10.37 -9.00
C LEU A 128 0.32 -11.26 -9.56
N MET A 129 1.14 -11.87 -8.70
CA MET A 129 2.19 -12.81 -9.11
C MET A 129 1.65 -14.23 -9.39
N GLN A 130 0.41 -14.56 -9.04
CA GLN A 130 -0.14 -15.92 -9.20
C GLN A 130 -0.22 -16.37 -10.67
N PRO A 131 -0.70 -15.56 -11.63
CA PRO A 131 -0.65 -15.93 -13.05
C PRO A 131 0.75 -16.26 -13.54
N ILE A 132 1.75 -15.45 -13.16
CA ILE A 132 3.17 -15.67 -13.52
C ILE A 132 3.66 -16.99 -12.94
N ARG A 133 3.39 -17.26 -11.66
CA ARG A 133 3.75 -18.53 -11.01
C ARG A 133 3.09 -19.72 -11.71
N LYS A 134 1.80 -19.63 -12.06
CA LYS A 134 1.06 -20.67 -12.80
C LYS A 134 1.70 -20.96 -14.15
N VAL A 135 2.08 -19.93 -14.90
CA VAL A 135 2.77 -20.08 -16.20
C VAL A 135 4.14 -20.74 -16.01
N GLN A 136 4.93 -20.30 -15.03
CA GLN A 136 6.29 -20.82 -14.81
C GLN A 136 6.33 -22.29 -14.43
N VAL A 137 5.37 -22.78 -13.64
CA VAL A 137 5.30 -24.18 -13.19
C VAL A 137 4.45 -25.07 -14.09
N ALA A 138 3.80 -24.51 -15.11
CA ALA A 138 2.96 -25.26 -16.03
C ALA A 138 3.79 -26.25 -16.86
N THR A 139 3.30 -27.49 -16.91
CA THR A 139 3.84 -28.56 -17.75
C THR A 139 3.04 -28.76 -19.03
N HIS A 140 1.82 -28.22 -19.09
CA HIS A 140 0.91 -28.36 -20.22
C HIS A 140 0.24 -27.03 -20.55
N PHE A 141 0.09 -26.77 -21.85
CA PHE A 141 -0.58 -25.59 -22.39
C PHE A 141 -1.65 -26.02 -23.39
N LYS A 142 -2.69 -25.19 -23.54
CA LYS A 142 -3.71 -25.36 -24.57
C LYS A 142 -3.87 -24.09 -25.38
N ARG A 143 -4.38 -24.24 -26.61
CA ARG A 143 -4.66 -23.11 -27.49
C ARG A 143 -5.98 -22.46 -27.14
N VAL A 144 -5.98 -21.13 -27.07
CA VAL A 144 -7.17 -20.28 -26.89
C VAL A 144 -7.17 -19.18 -27.93
N ARG A 145 -8.36 -18.64 -28.23
CA ARG A 145 -8.51 -17.52 -29.16
C ARG A 145 -8.78 -16.24 -28.39
N GLY A 146 -8.11 -15.17 -28.77
CA GLY A 146 -8.28 -13.84 -28.18
C GLY A 146 -8.11 -12.73 -29.23
N PRO A 147 -8.38 -11.47 -28.87
CA PRO A 147 -8.17 -10.31 -29.74
C PRO A 147 -6.68 -10.13 -30.04
N ALA A 148 -6.34 -9.76 -31.27
CA ALA A 148 -4.95 -9.54 -31.69
C ALA A 148 -4.27 -8.38 -30.93
N ASP A 149 -5.01 -7.32 -30.60
CA ASP A 149 -4.54 -6.19 -29.79
C ASP A 149 -5.30 -6.15 -28.45
N ARG A 150 -4.60 -6.55 -27.39
CA ARG A 150 -5.15 -6.59 -26.02
C ARG A 150 -5.28 -5.21 -25.37
N SER A 151 -4.61 -4.20 -25.92
CA SER A 151 -4.64 -2.83 -25.39
C SER A 151 -5.85 -2.04 -25.90
N ASN A 152 -6.45 -2.49 -27.01
CA ASN A 152 -7.55 -1.81 -27.65
C ASN A 152 -8.91 -2.35 -27.16
N PRO A 153 -9.76 -1.50 -26.56
CA PRO A 153 -11.05 -1.91 -25.99
C PRO A 153 -12.11 -2.36 -27.01
N ASP A 154 -11.95 -2.06 -28.31
CA ASP A 154 -12.89 -2.49 -29.36
C ASP A 154 -12.62 -3.94 -29.83
N ALA A 155 -12.71 -4.89 -28.90
CA ALA A 155 -12.40 -6.31 -29.15
C ALA A 155 -13.33 -6.99 -30.17
N ALA A 156 -14.53 -6.46 -30.40
CA ALA A 156 -15.56 -7.07 -31.26
C ALA A 156 -15.26 -6.97 -32.76
N SER A 157 -14.43 -6.01 -33.19
CA SER A 157 -14.11 -5.76 -34.60
C SER A 157 -12.71 -6.27 -34.98
N GLN A 158 -11.99 -6.88 -34.04
CA GLN A 158 -10.59 -7.26 -34.22
C GLN A 158 -10.43 -8.68 -34.76
N PRO A 159 -9.37 -8.93 -35.56
CA PRO A 159 -9.00 -10.29 -35.94
C PRO A 159 -8.63 -11.09 -34.68
N GLN A 160 -9.15 -12.32 -34.59
CA GLN A 160 -8.77 -13.24 -33.52
C GLN A 160 -7.43 -13.90 -33.83
N ARG A 161 -6.57 -14.00 -32.82
CA ARG A 161 -5.29 -14.73 -32.86
C ARG A 161 -5.35 -15.90 -31.88
N GLU A 162 -4.59 -16.95 -32.18
CA GLU A 162 -4.37 -18.07 -31.25
C GLU A 162 -3.25 -17.77 -30.26
N TYR A 163 -3.47 -18.13 -29.01
CA TYR A 163 -2.51 -17.99 -27.92
C TYR A 163 -2.43 -19.29 -27.11
N TRP A 164 -1.38 -19.45 -26.32
CA TRP A 164 -1.17 -20.54 -25.38
C TRP A 164 -1.47 -20.10 -23.97
N THR A 165 -2.34 -20.82 -23.28
CA THR A 165 -2.57 -20.65 -21.83
C THR A 165 -2.21 -21.93 -21.08
N PRO A 166 -1.66 -21.84 -19.85
CA PRO A 166 -1.51 -22.99 -18.97
C PRO A 166 -2.82 -23.78 -18.79
N CYS A 167 -2.72 -25.11 -18.74
CA CYS A 167 -3.85 -26.00 -18.47
C CYS A 167 -3.42 -27.23 -17.65
N SER A 168 -4.40 -28.00 -17.17
CA SER A 168 -4.10 -29.25 -16.47
C SER A 168 -3.67 -30.35 -17.46
N PRO A 169 -2.82 -31.32 -17.03
CA PRO A 169 -2.43 -32.44 -17.89
C PRO A 169 -3.59 -33.31 -18.40
N GLY A 170 -4.73 -33.29 -17.70
CA GLY A 170 -5.93 -34.03 -18.09
C GLY A 170 -6.87 -33.27 -19.02
N ASP A 171 -6.55 -32.04 -19.44
CA ASP A 171 -7.36 -31.30 -20.41
C ASP A 171 -7.28 -32.00 -21.78
N PRO A 172 -8.40 -32.24 -22.48
CA PRO A 172 -8.41 -32.93 -23.78
C PRO A 172 -7.57 -32.24 -24.87
N HIS A 173 -7.30 -30.94 -24.71
CA HIS A 173 -6.48 -30.14 -25.61
C HIS A 173 -5.11 -29.79 -25.03
N ALA A 174 -4.70 -30.48 -23.95
CA ALA A 174 -3.40 -30.29 -23.34
C ALA A 174 -2.27 -30.73 -24.27
N VAL A 175 -1.30 -29.85 -24.45
CA VAL A 175 -0.04 -30.14 -25.12
C VAL A 175 1.07 -29.99 -24.09
N GLU A 176 1.87 -31.04 -23.92
CA GLU A 176 3.04 -31.01 -23.04
C GLU A 176 4.04 -29.98 -23.57
N LYS A 177 4.27 -28.93 -22.77
CA LYS A 177 5.03 -27.75 -23.17
C LYS A 177 5.37 -26.94 -21.93
N THR A 178 6.54 -26.29 -21.93
CA THR A 178 6.93 -25.37 -20.86
C THR A 178 6.81 -23.92 -21.34
N TRP A 179 6.78 -22.97 -20.40
CA TRP A 179 6.72 -21.54 -20.73
C TRP A 179 7.88 -21.06 -21.62
N LYS A 180 9.04 -21.75 -21.58
CA LYS A 180 10.21 -21.43 -22.43
C LYS A 180 9.97 -21.70 -23.92
N ASP A 181 9.02 -22.57 -24.22
CA ASP A 181 8.67 -22.98 -25.58
C ASP A 181 7.49 -22.14 -26.15
N VAL A 182 7.01 -21.15 -25.40
CA VAL A 182 5.92 -20.24 -25.77
C VAL A 182 6.53 -18.85 -26.01
N GLY A 183 6.31 -18.27 -27.19
CA GLY A 183 6.75 -16.90 -27.48
C GLY A 183 6.04 -15.89 -26.58
N SER A 184 6.70 -14.77 -26.24
CA SER A 184 6.12 -13.70 -25.40
C SER A 184 4.78 -13.21 -25.93
N ASP A 185 4.66 -13.09 -27.26
CA ASP A 185 3.48 -12.56 -27.93
C ASP A 185 2.38 -13.63 -28.13
N ASP A 186 2.71 -14.89 -27.85
CA ASP A 186 1.81 -16.04 -27.98
C ASP A 186 1.25 -16.49 -26.63
N LEU A 187 1.72 -15.94 -25.51
CA LEU A 187 1.26 -16.32 -24.17
C LEU A 187 -0.05 -15.60 -23.82
N TRP A 188 -1.07 -16.36 -23.45
CA TRP A 188 -2.28 -15.87 -22.80
C TRP A 188 -2.16 -16.13 -21.30
N GLU A 189 -1.93 -15.08 -20.52
CA GLU A 189 -1.79 -15.19 -19.08
C GLU A 189 -3.12 -15.62 -18.44
N PRO A 190 -3.10 -16.54 -17.45
CA PRO A 190 -4.29 -16.87 -16.70
C PRO A 190 -4.86 -15.63 -16.01
N GLU A 191 -6.19 -15.47 -16.04
CA GLU A 191 -6.84 -14.39 -15.32
C GLU A 191 -6.68 -14.55 -13.80
N LEU A 192 -6.65 -13.42 -13.10
CA LEU A 192 -6.69 -13.38 -11.65
C LEU A 192 -8.06 -13.79 -11.14
N THR A 193 -8.09 -14.73 -10.20
CA THR A 193 -9.32 -15.26 -9.60
C THR A 193 -9.44 -14.90 -8.13
N PRO A 194 -10.64 -14.86 -7.54
CA PRO A 194 -10.81 -14.64 -6.11
C PRO A 194 -9.98 -15.61 -5.24
N THR A 195 -9.74 -16.83 -5.72
CA THR A 195 -8.93 -17.83 -5.00
C THR A 195 -7.46 -17.43 -4.85
N ASP A 196 -6.92 -16.68 -5.81
CA ASP A 196 -5.54 -16.18 -5.78
C ASP A 196 -5.38 -15.16 -4.65
N PHE A 197 -6.36 -14.27 -4.48
CA PHE A 197 -6.40 -13.30 -3.38
C PHE A 197 -6.66 -13.96 -2.03
N VAL A 198 -7.58 -14.93 -1.96
CA VAL A 198 -7.84 -15.66 -0.70
C VAL A 198 -6.58 -16.37 -0.21
N LYS A 199 -5.82 -17.01 -1.11
CA LYS A 199 -4.53 -17.63 -0.76
C LYS A 199 -3.52 -16.60 -0.26
N ALA A 200 -3.42 -15.45 -0.94
CA ALA A 200 -2.53 -14.37 -0.51
C ALA A 200 -2.89 -13.83 0.89
N VAL A 201 -4.19 -13.65 1.18
CA VAL A 201 -4.68 -13.27 2.52
C VAL A 201 -4.31 -14.32 3.57
N MET A 202 -4.52 -15.61 3.28
CA MET A 202 -4.21 -16.70 4.22
C MET A 202 -2.71 -16.81 4.55
N ASN A 203 -1.85 -16.41 3.62
CA ASN A 203 -0.40 -16.43 3.80
C ASN A 203 0.16 -15.15 4.44
N SER A 204 -0.67 -14.11 4.59
CA SER A 204 -0.30 -12.85 5.20
C SER A 204 -0.79 -12.77 6.65
N ARG A 205 -0.11 -11.98 7.47
CA ARG A 205 -0.56 -11.58 8.81
C ARG A 205 -0.60 -10.05 8.88
N PRO A 206 -1.53 -9.45 9.65
CA PRO A 206 -1.53 -8.02 9.84
C PRO A 206 -0.25 -7.58 10.55
N THR A 207 0.32 -6.45 10.14
CA THR A 207 1.54 -5.91 10.75
C THR A 207 1.27 -5.14 12.05
N VAL A 208 0.07 -4.58 12.18
CA VAL A 208 -0.35 -3.84 13.38
C VAL A 208 -1.07 -4.79 14.34
N ASN A 209 -0.60 -4.85 15.59
CA ASN A 209 -1.24 -5.67 16.62
C ASN A 209 -2.17 -4.83 17.52
N SER A 210 -3.01 -5.50 18.30
CA SER A 210 -3.97 -4.83 19.20
C SER A 210 -3.30 -3.96 20.27
N LYS A 211 -2.11 -4.34 20.76
CA LYS A 211 -1.38 -3.56 21.77
C LYS A 211 -0.87 -2.23 21.22
N ASP A 212 -0.44 -2.22 19.95
CA ASP A 212 -0.03 -0.98 19.29
C ASP A 212 -1.24 -0.06 19.15
N LEU A 213 -2.39 -0.60 18.75
CA LEU A 213 -3.63 0.15 18.64
C LEU A 213 -4.08 0.72 19.99
N GLU A 214 -4.01 -0.05 21.07
CA GLU A 214 -4.33 0.40 22.43
C GLU A 214 -3.45 1.59 22.84
N LYS A 215 -2.14 1.53 22.59
CA LYS A 215 -1.22 2.65 22.86
C LYS A 215 -1.56 3.89 22.05
N HIS A 216 -1.95 3.73 20.79
CA HIS A 216 -2.38 4.86 19.96
C HIS A 216 -3.68 5.48 20.47
N ILE A 217 -4.64 4.66 20.90
CA ILE A 217 -5.92 5.13 21.48
C ILE A 217 -5.65 5.87 22.79
N GLU A 218 -4.83 5.30 23.69
CA GLU A 218 -4.44 5.94 24.94
C GLU A 218 -3.77 7.30 24.69
N PHE A 219 -2.77 7.35 23.81
CA PHE A 219 -2.11 8.60 23.44
C PHE A 219 -3.09 9.62 22.83
N THR A 220 -4.03 9.17 22.00
CA THR A 220 -5.02 10.03 21.37
C THR A 220 -6.02 10.58 22.39
N ASN A 221 -6.43 9.79 23.38
CA ASN A 221 -7.30 10.25 24.46
C ASN A 221 -6.61 11.26 25.37
N ASP A 222 -5.32 11.04 25.67
CA ASP A 222 -4.56 11.91 26.56
C ASP A 222 -4.09 13.21 25.90
N PHE A 223 -3.75 13.16 24.60
CA PHE A 223 -3.02 14.23 23.91
C PHE A 223 -3.55 14.58 22.52
N GLY A 224 -4.54 13.86 22.00
CA GLY A 224 -5.17 14.17 20.72
C GLY A 224 -5.98 15.46 20.79
N GLN A 225 -6.26 16.05 19.63
CA GLN A 225 -7.38 16.97 19.47
C GLN A 225 -8.42 16.28 18.62
N GLU A 226 -9.70 16.36 19.00
CA GLU A 226 -10.78 16.12 18.05
C GLU A 226 -10.59 17.10 16.88
N GLY A 227 -10.56 16.55 15.67
CA GLY A 227 -10.50 17.33 14.44
C GLY A 227 -11.72 18.22 14.29
#